data_AF-A0A2W7C8W3-F1
#
_entry.id   AF-A0A2W7C8W3-F1
#
_cell.length_a   1.000
_cell.length_b   1.000
_cell.length_c   1.000
_cell.angle_alpha   90.00
_cell.angle_beta   90.00
_cell.angle_gamma   90.00
#
_symmetry.space_group_name_H-M   'P 1'
#
loop_
_entity.id
_entity.type
_entity.pdbx_description
1 polymer ?
#
loop_
_entity_poly.entity_id
_entity_poly.type
_entity_poly.pdbx_seq_one_letter_code
_entity_poly.pdbx_strand_id
1 'polypeptide(L)'
;MPTSTRFVVAVHTLAALAVGDGNPMRSEDLAYSVNTSPVVIRGLLSRLNDAGLTRSQLGAGGGALLAKPAKKIRLFDVYEAMEDTELFSLHRTPPCEKCAVGGNILEALQPTLMRARKALEGELAKVTIADIASEVARLGKFSIPLTW
;
A
#
# COMPACT_ATOMS: atom_id res chain seq x y z
N MET A 1 -11.99 5.21 12.01
CA MET A 1 -10.78 4.43 11.68
C MET A 1 -10.92 3.98 10.25
N PRO A 2 -9.87 4.08 9.42
CA PRO A 2 -9.87 3.37 8.15
C PRO A 2 -10.02 1.87 8.49
N THR A 3 -11.11 1.27 8.02
CA THR A 3 -11.39 -0.18 8.16
C THR A 3 -10.76 -0.99 7.01
N SER A 4 -10.04 -0.30 6.13
CA SER A 4 -9.35 -0.87 4.98
C SER A 4 -8.05 -1.56 5.41
N THR A 5 -7.85 -2.80 4.99
CA THR A 5 -6.55 -3.49 5.04
C THR A 5 -5.79 -3.38 3.71
N ARG A 6 -6.28 -2.57 2.75
CA ARG A 6 -5.77 -2.52 1.37
C ARG A 6 -4.30 -2.15 1.30
N PHE A 7 -3.87 -1.11 2.03
CA PHE A 7 -2.47 -0.72 2.05
C PHE A 7 -1.53 -1.89 2.44
N VAL A 8 -1.81 -2.55 3.57
CA VAL A 8 -0.97 -3.65 4.07
C VAL A 8 -0.97 -4.84 3.10
N VAL A 9 -2.15 -5.20 2.58
CA VAL A 9 -2.28 -6.28 1.59
C VAL A 9 -1.54 -5.95 0.29
N ALA A 10 -1.54 -4.69 -0.14
CA ALA A 10 -0.80 -4.26 -1.33
C ALA A 10 0.71 -4.32 -1.12
N VAL A 11 1.20 -3.86 0.04
CA VAL A 11 2.62 -3.97 0.40
C VAL A 11 3.06 -5.44 0.44
N HIS A 12 2.26 -6.32 1.05
CA HIS A 12 2.50 -7.78 1.03
C HIS A 12 2.60 -8.28 -0.41
N THR A 13 1.60 -7.98 -1.24
CA THR A 13 1.55 -8.44 -2.64
C THR A 13 2.77 -7.97 -3.43
N LEU A 14 3.15 -6.70 -3.30
CA LEU A 14 4.33 -6.14 -3.96
C LEU A 14 5.65 -6.75 -3.45
N ALA A 15 5.76 -7.04 -2.15
CA ALA A 15 6.92 -7.72 -1.58
C ALA A 15 7.03 -9.16 -2.10
N ALA A 16 5.92 -9.89 -2.22
CA ALA A 16 5.90 -11.21 -2.84
C ALA A 16 6.38 -11.17 -4.30
N LEU A 17 5.90 -10.20 -5.09
CA LEU A 17 6.38 -9.98 -6.46
C LEU A 17 7.87 -9.59 -6.52
N ALA A 18 8.38 -8.85 -5.53
CA ALA A 18 9.79 -8.53 -5.43
C ALA A 18 10.65 -9.77 -5.13
N VAL A 19 10.18 -10.64 -4.24
CA VAL A 19 10.83 -11.93 -3.93
C VAL A 19 10.81 -12.89 -5.13
N GLY A 20 9.75 -12.84 -5.94
CA GLY A 20 9.64 -13.61 -7.18
C GLY A 20 10.68 -13.23 -8.25
N ASP A 21 11.44 -12.14 -8.06
CA ASP A 21 12.59 -11.72 -8.88
C ASP A 21 12.32 -11.74 -10.40
N GLY A 22 11.23 -11.11 -10.81
CA GLY A 22 10.86 -11.01 -12.22
C GLY A 22 10.11 -12.21 -12.80
N ASN A 23 9.86 -13.26 -12.00
CA ASN A 23 8.95 -14.33 -12.37
C ASN A 23 7.49 -13.89 -12.16
N PRO A 24 6.60 -14.02 -13.17
CA PRO A 24 5.19 -13.68 -13.01
C PRO A 24 4.54 -14.56 -11.94
N MET A 25 3.75 -13.94 -11.06
CA MET A 25 2.96 -14.67 -10.05
C MET A 25 1.48 -14.62 -10.37
N ARG A 26 0.79 -15.75 -10.27
CA ARG A 26 -0.66 -15.78 -10.51
C ARG A 26 -1.41 -15.17 -9.33
N SER A 27 -2.63 -14.70 -9.59
CA SER A 27 -3.51 -14.22 -8.52
C SER A 27 -3.78 -15.28 -7.46
N GLU A 28 -3.77 -16.56 -7.83
CA GLU A 28 -3.97 -17.68 -6.90
C GLU A 28 -2.79 -17.84 -5.93
N ASP A 29 -1.56 -17.73 -6.43
CA ASP A 29 -0.34 -17.85 -5.61
C ASP A 29 -0.21 -16.68 -4.63
N LEU A 30 -0.50 -15.47 -5.11
CA LEU A 30 -0.53 -14.27 -4.29
C LEU A 30 -1.65 -14.33 -3.23
N ALA A 31 -2.84 -14.82 -3.61
CA ALA A 31 -3.95 -14.97 -2.70
C ALA A 31 -3.67 -16.01 -1.60
N TYR A 32 -2.99 -17.11 -1.95
CA TYR A 32 -2.51 -18.07 -0.98
C TYR A 32 -1.54 -17.42 0.03
N SER A 33 -0.54 -16.67 -0.46
CA SER A 33 0.43 -15.97 0.41
C SER A 33 -0.22 -14.94 1.33
N VAL A 34 -1.16 -14.15 0.81
CA VAL A 34 -1.89 -13.10 1.55
C VAL A 34 -2.98 -13.68 2.47
N ASN A 35 -3.37 -14.94 2.27
CA ASN A 35 -4.52 -15.57 2.91
C ASN A 35 -5.85 -14.83 2.61
N THR A 36 -6.13 -14.64 1.32
CA THR A 36 -7.39 -14.03 0.84
C THR A 36 -7.89 -14.74 -0.43
N SER A 37 -8.92 -14.21 -1.08
CA SER A 37 -9.41 -14.76 -2.36
C SER A 37 -8.66 -14.18 -3.57
N PRO A 38 -8.48 -14.95 -4.66
CA PRO A 38 -7.91 -14.44 -5.91
C PRO A 38 -8.69 -13.28 -6.51
N VAL A 39 -9.98 -13.15 -6.20
CA VAL A 39 -10.82 -12.03 -6.63
C VAL A 39 -10.36 -10.72 -5.98
N VAL A 40 -10.09 -10.74 -4.66
CA VAL A 40 -9.59 -9.56 -3.94
C VAL A 40 -8.22 -9.14 -4.48
N ILE A 41 -7.31 -10.10 -4.68
CA ILE A 41 -5.99 -9.84 -5.25
C ILE A 41 -6.09 -9.22 -6.65
N ARG A 42 -6.96 -9.73 -7.53
CA ARG A 42 -7.13 -9.15 -8.87
C ARG A 42 -7.63 -7.70 -8.83
N GLY A 43 -8.58 -7.38 -7.95
CA GLY A 43 -9.02 -6.00 -7.75
C GLY A 43 -7.91 -5.07 -7.27
N LEU A 44 -7.05 -5.57 -6.38
CA LEU A 44 -5.90 -4.83 -5.87
C LEU A 44 -4.80 -4.65 -6.95
N LEU A 45 -4.48 -5.70 -7.70
CA LEU A 45 -3.54 -5.65 -8.83
C LEU A 45 -4.01 -4.71 -9.93
N SER A 46 -5.32 -4.61 -10.19
CA SER A 46 -5.87 -3.62 -11.13
C SER A 46 -5.51 -2.20 -10.70
N ARG A 47 -5.76 -1.85 -9.43
CA ARG A 47 -5.44 -0.51 -8.90
C ARG A 47 -3.94 -0.23 -8.88
N LEU A 48 -3.14 -1.22 -8.51
CA LEU A 48 -1.68 -1.11 -8.55
C LEU A 48 -1.15 -0.95 -9.99
N ASN A 49 -1.79 -1.59 -10.97
CA ASN A 49 -1.47 -1.43 -12.38
C ASN A 49 -1.82 -0.03 -12.89
N ASP A 50 -2.98 0.50 -12.50
CA ASP A 50 -3.40 1.87 -12.84
C ASP A 50 -2.43 2.92 -12.24
N ALA A 51 -1.88 2.64 -11.06
CA ALA A 51 -0.83 3.44 -10.42
C ALA A 51 0.59 3.20 -10.98
N GLY A 52 0.75 2.32 -11.98
CA GLY A 52 2.04 2.00 -12.59
C GLY A 52 3.02 1.28 -11.65
N LEU A 53 2.51 0.58 -10.63
CA LEU A 53 3.31 -0.18 -9.65
C LEU A 53 3.44 -1.66 -10.05
N THR A 54 2.41 -2.21 -10.69
CA THR A 54 2.42 -3.57 -11.25
C THR A 54 2.09 -3.56 -12.74
N ARG A 55 2.38 -4.67 -13.43
CA ARG A 55 1.93 -4.96 -14.79
C ARG A 55 1.53 -6.41 -14.91
N SER A 56 0.71 -6.72 -15.90
CA SER A 56 0.27 -8.09 -16.18
C SER A 56 1.01 -8.68 -17.38
N GLN A 57 1.38 -9.95 -17.29
CA GLN A 57 1.86 -10.76 -18.40
C GLN A 57 0.76 -11.77 -18.79
N LEU A 58 0.40 -11.80 -20.08
CA LEU A 58 -0.60 -12.72 -20.63
C LEU A 58 0.02 -14.06 -21.06
N GLY A 59 -0.81 -15.08 -21.22
CA GLY A 59 -0.43 -16.41 -21.73
C GLY A 59 -0.19 -17.45 -20.63
N ALA A 60 0.19 -18.66 -21.05
CA ALA A 60 0.55 -19.74 -20.13
C ALA A 60 1.81 -19.34 -19.33
N GLY A 61 1.75 -19.45 -18.01
CA GLY A 61 2.79 -18.92 -17.12
C GLY A 61 2.77 -17.40 -16.93
N GLY A 62 1.71 -16.72 -17.38
CA GLY A 62 1.46 -15.32 -17.11
C GLY A 62 1.04 -15.04 -15.67
N GLY A 63 1.00 -13.77 -15.30
CA GLY A 63 0.75 -13.33 -13.94
C GLY A 63 1.06 -11.84 -13.74
N ALA A 64 1.07 -11.41 -12.49
CA ALA A 64 1.49 -10.07 -12.12
C ALA A 64 3.02 -9.98 -11.99
N LEU A 65 3.56 -8.82 -12.31
CA LEU A 65 4.95 -8.42 -12.16
C LEU A 65 5.00 -7.00 -11.58
N LEU A 66 6.13 -6.64 -10.98
CA LEU A 66 6.42 -5.23 -10.71
C LEU A 66 6.62 -4.47 -12.03
N ALA A 67 6.03 -3.29 -12.16
CA ALA A 67 6.20 -2.44 -13.34
C ALA A 67 7.54 -1.70 -13.35
N LYS A 68 8.12 -1.47 -12.16
CA LYS A 68 9.42 -0.82 -11.95
C LYS A 68 10.21 -1.56 -10.86
N PRO A 69 11.55 -1.39 -10.77
CA PRO A 69 12.35 -2.05 -9.73
C PRO A 69 11.82 -1.78 -8.32
N ALA A 70 11.82 -2.78 -7.44
CA ALA A 70 11.30 -2.65 -6.07
C ALA A 70 11.93 -1.49 -5.28
N LYS A 71 13.22 -1.19 -5.52
CA LYS A 71 13.95 -0.04 -4.94
C LYS A 71 13.42 1.33 -5.38
N LYS A 72 12.56 1.39 -6.40
CA LYS A 72 11.91 2.60 -6.92
C LYS A 72 10.42 2.67 -6.58
N ILE A 73 9.91 1.74 -5.76
CA ILE A 73 8.54 1.74 -5.25
C ILE A 73 8.63 2.09 -3.77
N ARG A 74 8.19 3.29 -3.39
CA ARG A 74 8.16 3.72 -1.98
C ARG A 74 6.87 3.25 -1.33
N LEU A 75 6.84 3.05 -0.02
CA LEU A 75 5.57 2.73 0.68
C LEU A 75 4.57 3.88 0.53
N PHE A 76 5.05 5.12 0.40
CA PHE A 76 4.19 6.26 0.10
C PHE A 76 3.46 6.11 -1.25
N ASP A 77 4.14 5.64 -2.31
CA ASP A 77 3.49 5.37 -3.61
C ASP A 77 2.33 4.37 -3.46
N VAL A 78 2.51 3.35 -2.61
CA VAL A 78 1.49 2.33 -2.35
C VAL A 78 0.35 2.89 -1.50
N TYR A 79 0.67 3.74 -0.53
CA TYR A 79 -0.32 4.43 0.30
C TYR A 79 -1.23 5.30 -0.54
N GLU A 80 -0.67 6.13 -1.42
CA GLU A 80 -1.44 6.96 -2.37
C GLU A 80 -2.31 6.13 -3.33
N ALA A 81 -1.82 4.96 -3.76
CA ALA A 81 -2.58 4.10 -4.65
C ALA A 81 -3.76 3.38 -3.96
N MET A 82 -3.67 3.10 -2.66
CA MET A 82 -4.60 2.21 -1.96
C MET A 82 -5.60 2.91 -1.06
N GLU A 83 -5.19 3.99 -0.40
CA GLU A 83 -5.98 4.70 0.59
C GLU A 83 -6.49 6.02 0.03
N ASP A 84 -7.71 6.38 0.42
CA ASP A 84 -8.15 7.76 0.27
C ASP A 84 -7.25 8.59 1.19
N THR A 85 -6.64 9.65 0.66
CA THR A 85 -5.63 10.40 1.39
C THR A 85 -6.20 11.15 2.58
N GLU A 86 -7.40 10.89 3.11
CA GLU A 86 -7.90 11.47 4.36
C GLU A 86 -7.53 10.62 5.60
N LEU A 87 -6.54 11.05 6.38
CA LEU A 87 -6.09 10.32 7.58
C LEU A 87 -7.11 10.39 8.74
N PHE A 88 -7.83 11.51 8.84
CA PHE A 88 -8.80 11.78 9.90
C PHE A 88 -10.15 12.09 9.27
N SER A 89 -11.18 11.33 9.65
CA SER A 89 -12.56 11.70 9.33
C SER A 89 -12.99 12.87 10.21
N LEU A 90 -13.41 13.97 9.58
CA LEU A 90 -13.98 15.11 10.28
C LEU A 90 -15.46 14.88 10.60
N HIS A 91 -16.08 15.87 11.24
CA HIS A 91 -17.48 15.80 11.62
C HIS A 91 -18.38 15.59 10.39
N ARG A 92 -19.24 14.57 10.42
CA ARG A 92 -20.23 14.33 9.36
C ARG A 92 -21.27 15.46 9.29
N THR A 93 -21.59 16.05 10.44
CA THR A 93 -22.45 17.23 10.57
C THR A 93 -21.59 18.38 11.11
N PRO A 94 -21.57 19.57 10.47
CA PRO A 94 -20.77 20.69 10.95
C PRO A 94 -21.05 21.01 12.44
N PRO A 95 -20.02 21.33 13.23
CA PRO A 95 -20.21 21.82 14.59
C PRO A 95 -21.05 23.12 14.63
N CYS A 96 -21.64 23.42 15.79
CA CYS A 96 -22.46 24.63 15.97
C CYS A 96 -21.64 25.91 15.76
N GLU A 97 -21.91 26.65 14.68
CA GLU A 97 -21.18 27.88 14.31
C GLU A 97 -21.33 29.00 15.35
N LYS A 98 -22.48 29.07 16.03
CA LYS A 98 -22.75 30.08 17.07
C LYS A 98 -22.07 29.78 18.40
N CYS A 99 -21.53 28.58 18.57
CA CYS A 99 -20.77 28.20 19.76
C CYS A 99 -19.31 28.65 19.61
N ALA A 100 -18.77 29.32 20.64
CA ALA A 100 -17.39 29.80 20.65
C ALA A 100 -16.35 28.69 20.36
N VAL A 101 -16.64 27.44 20.73
CA VAL A 101 -15.80 26.29 20.38
C VAL A 101 -16.17 25.74 19.00
N GLY A 102 -17.46 25.51 18.75
CA GLY A 102 -17.93 24.84 17.53
C GLY A 102 -17.54 25.58 16.25
N GLY A 103 -17.68 26.91 16.22
CA GLY A 103 -17.30 27.72 15.06
C GLY A 103 -15.80 27.76 14.76
N ASN A 104 -14.93 27.35 15.70
CA ASN A 104 -13.48 27.53 15.59
C ASN A 104 -12.68 26.21 15.66
N ILE A 105 -13.26 25.12 16.15
CA ILE A 105 -12.50 23.90 16.48
C ILE A 105 -11.85 23.22 15.27
N LEU A 106 -12.49 23.23 14.10
CA LEU A 106 -11.94 22.60 12.89
C LEU A 106 -10.72 23.35 12.37
N GLU A 107 -10.78 24.68 12.34
CA GLU A 107 -9.65 25.54 11.94
C GLU A 107 -8.49 25.42 12.95
N ALA A 108 -8.80 25.41 14.24
CA ALA A 108 -7.79 25.24 15.29
C ALA A 108 -7.06 23.89 15.21
N LEU A 109 -7.74 22.82 14.77
CA LEU A 109 -7.14 21.49 14.61
C LEU A 109 -6.34 21.35 13.31
N GLN A 110 -6.73 22.04 12.25
CA GLN A 110 -6.19 21.85 10.89
C GLN A 110 -4.65 21.86 10.83
N PRO A 111 -3.91 22.80 11.46
CA PRO A 111 -2.45 22.79 11.42
C PRO A 111 -1.84 21.52 12.03
N THR A 112 -2.43 21.03 13.12
CA THR A 112 -1.95 19.82 13.80
C THR A 112 -2.22 18.57 12.97
N LEU A 113 -3.42 18.46 12.38
CA LEU A 113 -3.76 17.34 11.51
C LEU A 113 -2.87 17.32 10.25
N MET A 114 -2.57 18.49 9.68
CA MET A 114 -1.65 18.61 8.54
C MET A 114 -0.21 18.19 8.87
N ARG A 115 0.30 18.56 10.05
CA ARG A 115 1.63 18.10 10.50
C ARG A 115 1.66 16.59 10.72
N ALA A 116 0.62 16.02 11.34
CA ALA A 116 0.52 14.58 11.56
C ALA A 116 0.52 13.79 10.24
N ARG A 117 -0.28 14.25 9.26
CA ARG A 117 -0.28 13.73 7.90
C ARG A 117 1.12 13.76 7.28
N LYS A 118 1.75 14.94 7.26
CA LYS A 118 3.06 15.12 6.63
C LYS A 118 4.14 14.24 7.28
N ALA A 119 4.05 14.00 8.59
CA ALA A 119 4.94 13.08 9.28
C ALA A 119 4.74 11.63 8.80
N LEU A 120 3.49 11.16 8.70
CA LEU A 120 3.18 9.83 8.15
C LEU A 120 3.71 9.66 6.73
N GLU A 121 3.37 10.60 5.84
CA GLU A 121 3.81 10.60 4.44
C GLU A 121 5.34 10.62 4.35
N GLY A 122 5.99 11.43 5.19
CA GLY A 122 7.44 11.50 5.29
C GLY A 122 8.10 10.19 5.74
N GLU A 123 7.51 9.45 6.68
CA GLU A 123 8.02 8.14 7.09
C GLU A 123 7.83 7.08 6.01
N LEU A 124 6.64 6.99 5.41
CA LEU A 124 6.35 6.03 4.34
C LEU A 124 7.21 6.28 3.09
N ALA A 125 7.59 7.54 2.85
CA ALA A 125 8.49 7.89 1.79
C ALA A 125 9.90 7.31 2.02
N LYS A 126 10.38 7.15 3.26
CA LYS A 126 11.76 6.69 3.49
C LYS A 126 12.00 5.21 3.14
N VAL A 127 10.93 4.42 3.05
CA VAL A 127 11.01 2.95 2.91
C VAL A 127 10.51 2.53 1.53
N THR A 128 11.20 1.55 0.93
CA THR A 128 10.84 0.96 -0.36
C THR A 128 10.33 -0.46 -0.23
N ILE A 129 9.69 -0.98 -1.28
CA ILE A 129 9.32 -2.40 -1.36
C ILE A 129 10.55 -3.31 -1.31
N ALA A 130 11.70 -2.87 -1.83
CA ALA A 130 12.94 -3.64 -1.71
C ALA A 130 13.40 -3.79 -0.26
N ASP A 131 13.24 -2.74 0.57
CA ASP A 131 13.59 -2.78 2.00
C ASP A 131 12.69 -3.78 2.74
N ILE A 132 11.38 -3.75 2.47
CA ILE A 132 10.43 -4.70 3.04
C ILE A 132 10.72 -6.13 2.59
N ALA A 133 10.96 -6.36 1.29
CA ALA A 133 11.29 -7.69 0.79
C ALA A 133 12.59 -8.24 1.41
N SER A 134 13.61 -7.38 1.57
CA SER A 134 14.87 -7.74 2.23
C SER A 134 14.66 -8.09 3.70
N GLU A 135 13.80 -7.37 4.40
CA GLU A 135 13.47 -7.66 5.79
C GLU A 135 12.69 -8.97 5.95
N VAL A 136 11.74 -9.25 5.04
CA VAL A 136 11.03 -10.54 4.99
C VAL A 136 12.02 -11.68 4.73
N ALA A 137 12.96 -11.53 3.80
CA ALA A 137 13.99 -12.52 3.52
C ALA A 137 14.91 -12.76 4.72
N ARG A 138 15.32 -11.67 5.41
CA ARG A 138 16.13 -11.74 6.64
C ARG A 138 15.41 -12.50 7.75
N LEU A 139 14.14 -12.19 8.00
CA LEU A 139 13.32 -12.84 9.03
C LEU A 139 12.99 -14.30 8.67
N GLY A 140 12.69 -14.56 7.40
CA GLY A 140 12.41 -15.88 6.85
C GLY A 140 13.63 -16.75 6.61
N LYS A 141 14.84 -16.20 6.76
CA LYS A 141 16.13 -16.88 6.56
C LYS A 141 16.29 -17.47 5.15
N PHE A 142 15.88 -16.72 4.13
CA PHE A 142 16.08 -17.07 2.72
C PHE A 142 16.75 -15.92 1.95
N SER A 143 17.28 -16.21 0.76
CA SER A 143 17.86 -15.24 -0.17
C SER A 143 16.86 -14.83 -1.25
N ILE A 144 17.05 -13.64 -1.81
CA ILE A 144 16.34 -13.17 -3.02
C ILE A 144 17.38 -13.13 -4.16
N PRO A 145 17.17 -13.81 -5.30
CA PRO A 145 16.03 -14.68 -5.59
C PRO A 145 15.99 -15.93 -4.69
N LEU A 146 14.79 -16.48 -4.50
CA LEU A 146 14.58 -17.72 -3.75
C LEU A 146 15.45 -18.84 -4.34
N THR A 147 16.48 -19.25 -3.59
CA THR A 147 17.24 -20.47 -3.87
C THR A 147 16.72 -21.56 -2.96
N TRP A 148 16.12 -22.60 -3.56
CA TRP A 148 15.70 -23.81 -2.86
C TRP A 148 16.91 -24.68 -2.49
#